data_AF-A0A1S1MYT8-F1
#
_entry.id   AF-A0A1S1MYT8-F1
#
_cell.length_a   1.000
_cell.length_b   1.000
_cell.length_c   1.000
_cell.angle_alpha   90.00
_cell.angle_beta   90.00
_cell.angle_gamma   90.00
#
_symmetry.space_group_name_H-M   'P 1'
#
loop_
_entity.id
_entity.type
_entity.pdbx_description
1 polymer ?
#
loop_
_entity_poly.entity_id
_entity_poly.type
_entity_poly.pdbx_seq_one_letter_code
_entity_poly.pdbx_strand_id
1 'polypeptide(L)'
;MKNTDHFPPTHYDIYKFRQSFVDSYLRKDLENIKFKNLVPPFSSIDDFTVAFEEYWEEYKIDAFFQYGSQVVDSYDEFSLMLESSSEYPKMLYSATGEYLNAINFESFGKKTFYFSENLVERIAITELDAPAEFLKLPFKSCMFVFTGKTVLDAYYAITNNSVPTYSDSISVYISELPYKGYSKLFLWATHCGYEKNYCAIKRELLIHPDWKIDNAIRTDWDQIYDAYPDWADQDHLSLSQLLTPDDDDESRFFHQGRAFYRIVMNAVLYLASNDPDIQASFSPQKELMKQFKDVKSTAKQKKKLSAIKRISGLNGSLVGANMEPIRIIKGKNWTGSSSKDQMTLSLRFLVRGHWRNQRYGKNNKLRRLTFIEPYYKGPDVGEVINRPYIAK
;
A
#
# COMPACT_ATOMS: atom_id res chain seq x y z
N MET A 1 21.82 -3.48 0.18
CA MET A 1 21.24 -4.37 1.21
C MET A 1 21.26 -5.79 0.68
N LYS A 2 21.53 -6.79 1.52
CA LYS A 2 21.50 -8.20 1.10
C LYS A 2 20.09 -8.50 0.59
N ASN A 3 19.96 -8.99 -0.64
CA ASN A 3 18.74 -9.65 -1.11
C ASN A 3 18.35 -10.68 -0.06
N THR A 4 17.29 -10.40 0.69
CA THR A 4 16.62 -11.44 1.44
C THR A 4 15.79 -12.20 0.42
N ASP A 5 16.12 -13.47 0.19
CA ASP A 5 15.40 -14.36 -0.74
C ASP A 5 13.93 -14.61 -0.35
N HIS A 6 13.41 -13.88 0.64
CA HIS A 6 12.16 -14.13 1.32
C HIS A 6 11.39 -12.82 1.53
N PHE A 7 10.07 -12.91 1.51
CA PHE A 7 9.19 -11.76 1.67
C PHE A 7 9.16 -11.21 3.10
N PRO A 8 9.16 -9.88 3.27
CA PRO A 8 9.04 -9.25 4.59
C PRO A 8 7.64 -9.53 5.18
N PRO A 9 7.49 -9.57 6.52
CA PRO A 9 6.19 -9.71 7.16
C PRO A 9 5.26 -8.58 6.72
N THR A 10 3.98 -8.92 6.57
CA THR A 10 2.93 -7.96 6.22
C THR A 10 2.09 -7.62 7.44
N HIS A 11 1.26 -6.58 7.32
CA HIS A 11 0.28 -6.25 8.35
C HIS A 11 -0.61 -7.46 8.68
N TYR A 12 -1.09 -8.18 7.66
CA TYR A 12 -1.89 -9.40 7.87
C TYR A 12 -1.18 -10.47 8.72
N ASP A 13 0.12 -10.72 8.49
CA ASP A 13 0.89 -11.67 9.30
C ASP A 13 0.94 -11.23 10.78
N ILE A 14 1.15 -9.94 11.00
CA ILE A 14 1.29 -9.36 12.34
C ILE A 14 -0.07 -9.32 13.06
N TYR A 15 -1.14 -8.96 12.35
CA TYR A 15 -2.51 -8.98 12.84
C TYR A 15 -2.87 -10.36 13.37
N LYS A 16 -2.66 -11.40 12.56
CA LYS A 16 -2.89 -12.81 12.93
C LYS A 16 -1.98 -13.29 14.05
N PHE A 17 -0.75 -12.78 14.12
CA PHE A 17 0.19 -13.14 15.17
C PHE A 17 -0.16 -12.51 16.52
N ARG A 18 -0.52 -11.22 16.53
CA ARG A 18 -0.87 -10.48 17.76
C ARG A 18 -2.22 -10.93 18.30
N GLN A 19 -3.19 -11.14 17.42
CA GLN A 19 -4.55 -11.53 17.77
C GLN A 19 -4.76 -12.99 17.38
N SER A 20 -4.12 -13.90 18.12
CA SER A 20 -4.14 -15.33 17.76
C SER A 20 -5.55 -15.95 17.72
N PHE A 21 -6.53 -15.32 18.37
CA PHE A 21 -7.94 -15.71 18.35
C PHE A 21 -8.69 -15.26 17.09
N VAL A 22 -8.21 -14.27 16.33
CA VAL A 22 -8.97 -13.68 15.20
C VAL A 22 -9.30 -14.70 14.10
N ASP A 23 -8.50 -15.75 13.96
CA ASP A 23 -8.72 -16.83 12.98
C ASP A 23 -10.07 -17.54 13.15
N SER A 24 -10.57 -17.70 14.38
CA SER A 24 -11.86 -18.37 14.63
C SER A 24 -13.02 -17.49 14.16
N TYR A 25 -13.00 -16.20 14.49
CA TYR A 25 -14.04 -15.23 14.14
C TYR A 25 -14.09 -14.96 12.64
N LEU A 26 -12.93 -14.75 12.00
CA LEU A 26 -12.86 -14.57 10.56
C LEU A 26 -13.40 -15.80 9.82
N ARG A 27 -13.15 -17.02 10.33
CA ARG A 27 -13.71 -18.24 9.73
C ARG A 27 -15.23 -18.29 9.85
N LYS A 28 -15.78 -17.95 11.02
CA LYS A 28 -17.24 -17.90 11.27
C LYS A 28 -17.91 -16.95 10.27
N ASP A 29 -17.36 -15.75 10.07
CA ASP A 29 -17.89 -14.78 9.12
C ASP A 29 -17.68 -15.19 7.65
N LEU A 30 -16.53 -15.76 7.28
CA LEU A 30 -16.31 -16.29 5.93
C LEU A 30 -17.25 -17.45 5.58
N GLU A 31 -17.61 -18.29 6.56
CA GLU A 31 -18.63 -19.33 6.39
C GLU A 31 -20.03 -18.72 6.26
N ASN A 32 -20.37 -17.71 7.08
CA ASN A 32 -21.63 -16.98 6.97
C ASN A 32 -21.80 -16.28 5.62
N ILE A 33 -20.75 -15.62 5.11
CA ILE A 33 -20.72 -14.97 3.78
C ILE A 33 -21.06 -15.99 2.69
N LYS A 34 -20.43 -17.18 2.74
CA LYS A 34 -20.71 -18.26 1.79
C LYS A 34 -22.12 -18.80 1.94
N PHE A 35 -22.58 -19.02 3.17
CA PHE A 35 -23.91 -19.55 3.45
C PHE A 35 -25.02 -18.62 2.96
N LYS A 36 -24.87 -17.31 3.17
CA LYS A 36 -25.82 -16.27 2.75
C LYS A 36 -25.65 -15.82 1.30
N ASN A 37 -24.65 -16.34 0.56
CA ASN A 37 -24.27 -15.89 -0.78
C ASN A 37 -24.03 -14.37 -0.87
N LEU A 38 -23.41 -13.79 0.15
CA LEU A 38 -23.03 -12.37 0.14
C LEU A 38 -21.86 -12.15 -0.82
N VAL A 39 -21.82 -10.97 -1.44
CA VAL A 39 -20.84 -10.65 -2.49
C VAL A 39 -19.84 -9.61 -1.98
N PRO A 40 -18.61 -10.00 -1.63
CA PRO A 40 -17.54 -9.07 -1.26
C PRO A 40 -16.99 -8.33 -2.51
N PRO A 41 -16.19 -7.25 -2.34
CA PRO A 41 -15.76 -6.68 -1.06
C PRO A 41 -16.86 -5.88 -0.36
N PHE A 42 -16.80 -5.83 0.96
CA PHE A 42 -17.71 -5.09 1.82
C PHE A 42 -17.14 -3.74 2.23
N SER A 43 -18.00 -2.76 2.46
CA SER A 43 -17.66 -1.44 2.99
C SER A 43 -17.89 -1.33 4.49
N SER A 44 -18.82 -2.11 5.06
CA SER A 44 -19.05 -2.19 6.50
C SER A 44 -18.93 -3.63 7.00
N ILE A 45 -18.61 -3.78 8.28
CA ILE A 45 -18.72 -5.07 8.97
C ILE A 45 -20.17 -5.50 9.15
N ASP A 46 -21.11 -4.56 9.23
CA ASP A 46 -22.55 -4.82 9.41
C ASP A 46 -23.16 -5.58 8.23
N ASP A 47 -22.53 -5.48 7.06
CA ASP A 47 -22.97 -6.13 5.83
C ASP A 47 -22.87 -7.67 5.91
N PHE A 48 -22.01 -8.20 6.79
CA PHE A 48 -21.71 -9.63 6.80
C PHE A 48 -21.52 -10.26 8.18
N THR A 49 -21.23 -9.47 9.21
CA THR A 49 -20.73 -10.05 10.46
C THR A 49 -21.81 -10.73 11.29
N VAL A 50 -21.43 -11.86 11.90
CA VAL A 50 -22.14 -12.56 12.99
C VAL A 50 -21.19 -12.86 14.15
N ALA A 51 -19.98 -12.31 14.11
CA ALA A 51 -18.86 -12.70 14.96
C ALA A 51 -18.08 -11.50 15.51
N PHE A 52 -18.27 -10.30 14.97
CA PHE A 52 -17.46 -9.13 15.33
C PHE A 52 -17.66 -8.69 16.78
N GLU A 53 -18.88 -8.72 17.31
CA GLU A 53 -19.12 -8.38 18.72
C GLU A 53 -18.36 -9.31 19.67
N GLU A 54 -18.40 -10.63 19.42
CA GLU A 54 -17.64 -11.62 20.20
C GLU A 54 -16.12 -11.39 20.07
N TYR A 55 -15.65 -11.13 18.84
CA TYR A 55 -14.26 -10.76 18.58
C TYR A 55 -13.84 -9.50 19.33
N TRP A 56 -14.70 -8.47 19.37
CA TRP A 56 -14.42 -7.20 20.02
C TRP A 56 -14.28 -7.35 21.53
N GLU A 57 -15.14 -8.14 22.16
CA GLU A 57 -15.01 -8.47 23.57
C GLU A 57 -13.71 -9.23 23.85
N GLU A 58 -13.34 -10.22 23.04
CA GLU A 58 -12.07 -10.94 23.22
C GLU A 58 -10.85 -10.02 23.00
N TYR A 59 -10.95 -9.08 22.05
CA TYR A 59 -9.94 -8.04 21.83
C TYR A 59 -9.75 -7.13 23.05
N LYS A 60 -10.84 -6.68 23.68
CA LYS A 60 -10.77 -5.89 24.93
C LYS A 60 -10.15 -6.70 26.07
N ILE A 61 -10.50 -7.98 26.19
CA ILE A 61 -9.95 -8.89 27.21
C ILE A 61 -8.43 -9.08 27.01
N ASP A 62 -7.98 -9.30 25.78
CA ASP A 62 -6.54 -9.40 25.47
C ASP A 62 -5.81 -8.09 25.78
N ALA A 63 -6.39 -6.93 25.44
CA ALA A 63 -5.84 -5.63 25.80
C ALA A 63 -5.77 -5.41 27.32
N PHE A 64 -6.75 -5.88 28.09
CA PHE A 64 -6.71 -5.88 29.55
C PHE A 64 -5.52 -6.68 30.07
N PHE A 65 -5.33 -7.92 29.63
CA PHE A 65 -4.21 -8.74 30.12
C PHE A 65 -2.84 -8.24 29.67
N GLN A 66 -2.75 -7.57 28.52
CA GLN A 66 -1.48 -7.01 28.03
C GLN A 66 -1.11 -5.70 28.73
N TYR A 67 -2.08 -4.84 29.01
CA TYR A 67 -1.85 -3.47 29.45
C TYR A 67 -2.69 -3.06 30.66
N GLY A 68 -3.97 -3.39 30.66
CA GLY A 68 -4.94 -2.94 31.66
C GLY A 68 -4.75 -3.51 33.06
N SER A 69 -4.27 -4.75 33.19
CA SER A 69 -4.09 -5.44 34.48
C SER A 69 -2.98 -4.83 35.35
N GLN A 70 -2.23 -3.86 34.83
CA GLN A 70 -1.25 -3.07 35.57
C GLN A 70 -1.86 -1.78 36.14
N VAL A 71 -3.07 -1.43 35.69
CA VAL A 71 -3.75 -0.16 35.98
C VAL A 71 -4.98 -0.38 36.86
N VAL A 72 -5.75 -1.46 36.61
CA VAL A 72 -6.98 -1.80 37.35
C VAL A 72 -7.03 -3.29 37.67
N ASP A 73 -7.78 -3.65 38.71
CA ASP A 73 -7.80 -5.01 39.28
C ASP A 73 -8.76 -5.97 38.56
N SER A 74 -9.71 -5.44 37.77
CA SER A 74 -10.73 -6.26 37.09
C SER A 74 -10.97 -5.83 35.64
N TYR A 75 -11.42 -6.77 34.82
CA TYR A 75 -11.84 -6.50 33.44
C TYR A 75 -13.02 -5.53 33.37
N ASP A 76 -14.00 -5.67 34.26
CA ASP A 76 -15.19 -4.82 34.26
C ASP A 76 -14.82 -3.34 34.50
N GLU A 77 -13.91 -3.08 35.44
CA GLU A 77 -13.37 -1.74 35.69
C GLU A 77 -12.57 -1.22 34.49
N PHE A 78 -11.76 -2.07 33.86
CA PHE A 78 -11.03 -1.72 32.65
C PHE A 78 -11.97 -1.36 31.49
N SER A 79 -13.00 -2.16 31.24
CA SER A 79 -13.96 -1.92 30.15
C SER A 79 -14.69 -0.60 30.35
N LEU A 80 -15.18 -0.31 31.55
CA LEU A 80 -15.84 0.96 31.88
C LEU A 80 -14.91 2.16 31.71
N MET A 81 -13.65 2.04 32.18
CA MET A 81 -12.64 3.09 32.01
C MET A 81 -12.32 3.34 30.54
N LEU A 82 -12.15 2.26 29.77
CA LEU A 82 -11.82 2.29 28.36
C LEU A 82 -12.95 2.92 27.57
N GLU A 83 -14.19 2.46 27.74
CA GLU A 83 -15.39 2.98 27.07
C GLU A 83 -15.64 4.46 27.38
N SER A 84 -15.25 4.92 28.57
CA SER A 84 -15.33 6.34 28.95
C SER A 84 -14.16 7.18 28.43
N SER A 85 -13.14 6.56 27.83
CA SER A 85 -11.94 7.25 27.33
C SER A 85 -12.13 7.81 25.92
N SER A 86 -11.41 8.88 25.60
CA SER A 86 -11.31 9.42 24.24
C SER A 86 -10.64 8.48 23.24
N GLU A 87 -9.98 7.40 23.72
CA GLU A 87 -9.26 6.45 22.87
C GLU A 87 -10.15 5.30 22.40
N TYR A 88 -11.29 5.05 23.05
CA TYR A 88 -12.20 3.96 22.68
C TYR A 88 -12.68 4.02 21.24
N PRO A 89 -13.17 5.18 20.71
CA PRO A 89 -13.58 5.26 19.31
C PRO A 89 -12.45 4.92 18.33
N LYS A 90 -11.21 5.36 18.63
CA LYS A 90 -10.04 5.09 17.79
C LYS A 90 -9.69 3.60 17.77
N MET A 91 -9.77 2.96 18.93
CA MET A 91 -9.48 1.53 19.08
C MET A 91 -10.55 0.67 18.39
N LEU A 92 -11.83 0.98 18.59
CA LEU A 92 -12.95 0.29 17.92
C LEU A 92 -12.85 0.45 16.40
N TYR A 93 -12.55 1.66 15.94
CA TYR A 93 -12.33 1.94 14.53
C TYR A 93 -11.19 1.09 13.95
N SER A 94 -10.04 1.06 14.64
CA SER A 94 -8.88 0.26 14.21
C SER A 94 -9.24 -1.21 14.12
N ALA A 95 -9.88 -1.77 15.14
CA ALA A 95 -10.29 -3.17 15.16
C ALA A 95 -11.30 -3.50 14.04
N THR A 96 -12.26 -2.61 13.80
CA THR A 96 -13.24 -2.72 12.71
C THR A 96 -12.55 -2.71 11.34
N GLY A 97 -11.65 -1.76 11.12
CA GLY A 97 -10.91 -1.62 9.87
C GLY A 97 -9.99 -2.81 9.59
N GLU A 98 -9.22 -3.25 10.59
CA GLU A 98 -8.35 -4.44 10.47
C GLU A 98 -9.17 -5.71 10.15
N TYR A 99 -10.30 -5.89 10.83
CA TYR A 99 -11.20 -7.02 10.64
C TYR A 99 -11.85 -7.03 9.24
N LEU A 100 -12.40 -5.88 8.81
CA LEU A 100 -12.98 -5.69 7.48
C LEU A 100 -11.94 -5.97 6.38
N ASN A 101 -10.73 -5.43 6.52
CA ASN A 101 -9.63 -5.66 5.59
C ASN A 101 -9.26 -7.14 5.51
N ALA A 102 -9.20 -7.83 6.65
CA ALA A 102 -8.92 -9.26 6.69
C ALA A 102 -10.02 -10.08 5.97
N ILE A 103 -11.30 -9.79 6.21
CA ILE A 103 -12.43 -10.47 5.54
C ILE A 103 -12.38 -10.27 4.02
N ASN A 104 -12.23 -9.03 3.56
CA ASN A 104 -12.13 -8.73 2.14
C ASN A 104 -10.91 -9.43 1.52
N PHE A 105 -9.75 -9.35 2.17
CA PHE A 105 -8.52 -9.97 1.69
C PHE A 105 -8.63 -11.51 1.60
N GLU A 106 -9.22 -12.16 2.60
CA GLU A 106 -9.42 -13.62 2.60
C GLU A 106 -10.46 -14.06 1.57
N SER A 107 -11.53 -13.28 1.40
CA SER A 107 -12.58 -13.55 0.41
C SER A 107 -12.06 -13.56 -1.03
N PHE A 108 -11.02 -12.78 -1.32
CA PHE A 108 -10.36 -12.76 -2.63
C PHE A 108 -9.10 -13.64 -2.70
N GLY A 109 -8.92 -14.55 -1.74
CA GLY A 109 -7.86 -15.56 -1.80
C GLY A 109 -6.46 -15.02 -1.48
N LYS A 110 -6.39 -13.98 -0.65
CA LYS A 110 -5.14 -13.42 -0.09
C LYS A 110 -4.11 -13.05 -1.15
N LYS A 111 -4.55 -12.32 -2.19
CA LYS A 111 -3.69 -11.91 -3.30
C LYS A 111 -2.71 -10.85 -2.85
N THR A 112 -1.44 -11.21 -2.74
CA THR A 112 -0.36 -10.33 -2.28
C THR A 112 0.63 -10.03 -3.40
N PHE A 113 1.00 -8.76 -3.54
CA PHE A 113 1.97 -8.28 -4.52
C PHE A 113 3.10 -7.57 -3.79
N TYR A 114 4.33 -8.09 -3.90
CA TYR A 114 5.53 -7.52 -3.32
C TYR A 114 6.27 -6.74 -4.42
N PHE A 115 6.39 -5.43 -4.25
CA PHE A 115 7.02 -4.57 -5.26
C PHE A 115 8.51 -4.42 -4.98
N SER A 116 9.34 -4.61 -6.01
CA SER A 116 10.79 -4.39 -5.90
C SER A 116 11.10 -2.91 -5.70
N GLU A 117 12.16 -2.61 -4.95
CA GLU A 117 12.59 -1.21 -4.71
C GLU A 117 12.89 -0.49 -6.03
N ASN A 118 13.51 -1.17 -6.99
CA ASN A 118 13.85 -0.62 -8.30
C ASN A 118 12.60 -0.22 -9.10
N LEU A 119 11.51 -1.00 -9.01
CA LEU A 119 10.24 -0.62 -9.62
C LEU A 119 9.61 0.56 -8.86
N VAL A 120 9.59 0.51 -7.53
CA VAL A 120 9.05 1.57 -6.67
C VAL A 120 9.68 2.93 -6.98
N GLU A 121 11.00 2.99 -7.14
CA GLU A 121 11.71 4.22 -7.51
C GLU A 121 11.23 4.80 -8.86
N ARG A 122 10.96 3.95 -9.85
CA ARG A 122 10.45 4.38 -11.17
C ARG A 122 9.03 4.89 -11.09
N ILE A 123 8.14 4.14 -10.42
CA ILE A 123 6.73 4.50 -10.32
C ILE A 123 6.51 5.71 -9.40
N ALA A 124 7.41 5.99 -8.46
CA ALA A 124 7.39 7.21 -7.64
C ALA A 124 7.54 8.49 -8.49
N ILE A 125 8.33 8.42 -9.56
CA ILE A 125 8.58 9.54 -10.49
C ILE A 125 7.76 9.45 -11.77
N THR A 126 6.76 8.56 -11.82
CA THR A 126 5.89 8.38 -12.99
C THR A 126 4.65 9.26 -12.89
N GLU A 127 4.27 9.88 -14.00
CA GLU A 127 3.11 10.77 -14.08
C GLU A 127 1.77 10.01 -14.04
N LEU A 128 0.72 10.68 -13.57
CA LEU A 128 -0.63 10.13 -13.36
C LEU A 128 -1.67 10.84 -14.23
N ASP A 129 -1.30 11.14 -15.47
CA ASP A 129 -2.11 11.88 -16.42
C ASP A 129 -3.12 11.01 -17.18
N ALA A 130 -3.05 9.68 -16.99
CA ALA A 130 -3.99 8.73 -17.55
C ALA A 130 -5.43 8.93 -16.99
N PRO A 131 -6.47 8.61 -17.78
CA PRO A 131 -7.85 8.51 -17.30
C PRO A 131 -8.00 7.62 -16.06
N ALA A 132 -8.82 8.06 -15.10
CA ALA A 132 -9.05 7.35 -13.84
C ALA A 132 -9.66 5.96 -14.06
N GLU A 133 -10.44 5.76 -15.13
CA GLU A 133 -11.01 4.46 -15.50
C GLU A 133 -9.97 3.35 -15.74
N PHE A 134 -8.68 3.69 -15.91
CA PHE A 134 -7.60 2.71 -16.01
C PHE A 134 -7.17 2.13 -14.64
N LEU A 135 -7.60 2.72 -13.52
CA LEU A 135 -7.38 2.16 -12.19
C LEU A 135 -8.29 0.96 -11.93
N LYS A 136 -7.97 -0.16 -12.57
CA LYS A 136 -8.66 -1.44 -12.37
C LYS A 136 -7.73 -2.41 -11.68
N LEU A 137 -8.21 -2.98 -10.59
CA LEU A 137 -7.45 -4.00 -9.87
C LEU A 137 -7.56 -5.35 -10.61
N PRO A 138 -6.49 -6.17 -10.59
CA PRO A 138 -6.57 -7.54 -11.10
C PRO A 138 -7.52 -8.42 -10.25
N PHE A 139 -7.74 -8.05 -9.00
CA PHE A 139 -8.68 -8.67 -8.07
C PHE A 139 -9.42 -7.57 -7.31
N LYS A 140 -10.72 -7.74 -7.04
CA LYS A 140 -11.52 -6.72 -6.34
C LYS A 140 -11.03 -6.42 -4.92
N SER A 141 -10.24 -7.30 -4.30
CA SER A 141 -9.45 -6.98 -3.12
C SER A 141 -8.09 -7.66 -3.16
N CYS A 142 -7.03 -6.94 -2.80
CA CYS A 142 -5.67 -7.45 -2.72
C CYS A 142 -4.81 -6.62 -1.78
N MET A 143 -3.58 -7.08 -1.51
CA MET A 143 -2.61 -6.37 -0.68
C MET A 143 -1.33 -6.09 -1.47
N PHE A 144 -0.89 -4.84 -1.47
CA PHE A 144 0.41 -4.44 -1.97
C PHE A 144 1.39 -4.31 -0.81
N VAL A 145 2.62 -4.76 -1.01
CA VAL A 145 3.68 -4.71 -0.01
C VAL A 145 4.86 -3.98 -0.60
N PHE A 146 5.28 -2.93 0.10
CA PHE A 146 6.40 -2.08 -0.30
C PHE A 146 7.46 -2.05 0.80
N THR A 147 8.72 -1.96 0.37
CA THR A 147 9.88 -1.69 1.23
C THR A 147 10.74 -0.61 0.60
N GLY A 148 11.69 -0.10 1.37
CA GLY A 148 12.71 0.81 0.87
C GLY A 148 12.42 2.28 1.17
N LYS A 149 13.47 3.10 1.01
CA LYS A 149 13.47 4.49 1.45
C LYS A 149 12.42 5.34 0.74
N THR A 150 12.31 5.20 -0.58
CA THR A 150 11.44 6.03 -1.43
C THR A 150 9.97 5.99 -1.01
N VAL A 151 9.45 4.80 -0.73
CA VAL A 151 8.04 4.64 -0.33
C VAL A 151 7.80 5.05 1.12
N LEU A 152 8.75 4.79 2.01
CA LEU A 152 8.64 5.16 3.42
C LEU A 152 8.72 6.68 3.62
N ASP A 153 9.64 7.36 2.92
CA ASP A 153 9.69 8.82 2.89
C ASP A 153 8.35 9.40 2.42
N ALA A 154 7.80 8.85 1.33
CA ALA A 154 6.53 9.30 0.76
C ALA A 154 5.34 9.06 1.71
N TYR A 155 5.33 7.93 2.42
CA TYR A 155 4.28 7.57 3.38
C TYR A 155 4.30 8.49 4.61
N TYR A 156 5.48 8.73 5.18
CA TYR A 156 5.62 9.56 6.37
C TYR A 156 5.52 11.06 6.09
N ALA A 157 5.70 11.49 4.84
CA ALA A 157 5.37 12.84 4.39
C ALA A 157 3.87 13.17 4.54
N ILE A 158 2.98 12.17 4.55
CA ILE A 158 1.54 12.41 4.80
C ILE A 158 1.33 12.94 6.23
N THR A 159 2.00 12.33 7.21
CA THR A 159 1.80 12.64 8.63
C THR A 159 2.81 13.64 9.18
N ASN A 160 3.73 14.13 8.34
CA ASN A 160 4.86 15.00 8.73
C ASN A 160 5.70 14.44 9.89
N ASN A 161 5.74 13.11 10.01
CA ASN A 161 6.50 12.41 11.04
C ASN A 161 7.82 11.92 10.47
N SER A 162 8.81 11.69 11.35
CA SER A 162 10.02 11.01 10.95
C SER A 162 9.75 9.52 10.70
N VAL A 163 10.42 8.95 9.69
CA VAL A 163 10.35 7.51 9.44
C VAL A 163 10.97 6.77 10.63
N PRO A 164 10.22 5.93 11.36
CA PRO A 164 10.71 5.29 12.57
C PRO A 164 11.72 4.17 12.27
N THR A 165 11.62 3.54 11.09
CA THR A 165 12.57 2.55 10.60
C THR A 165 12.44 2.39 9.08
N TYR A 166 13.55 2.05 8.43
CA TYR A 166 13.61 1.75 6.99
C TYR A 166 13.69 0.25 6.68
N SER A 167 13.68 -0.61 7.70
CA SER A 167 13.77 -2.07 7.53
C SER A 167 12.43 -2.75 7.30
N ASP A 168 11.33 -2.08 7.64
CA ASP A 168 10.02 -2.68 7.78
C ASP A 168 9.12 -2.32 6.59
N SER A 169 8.03 -3.05 6.43
CA SER A 169 7.20 -2.99 5.22
C SER A 169 5.97 -2.11 5.42
N ILE A 170 5.52 -1.50 4.33
CA ILE A 170 4.18 -0.93 4.23
C ILE A 170 3.30 -1.96 3.53
N SER A 171 2.22 -2.35 4.21
CA SER A 171 1.14 -3.16 3.64
C SER A 171 -0.02 -2.25 3.28
N VAL A 172 -0.51 -2.33 2.04
CA VAL A 172 -1.64 -1.54 1.55
C VAL A 172 -2.73 -2.49 1.08
N TYR A 173 -3.82 -2.59 1.84
CA TYR A 173 -5.04 -3.22 1.36
C TYR A 173 -5.72 -2.29 0.38
N ILE A 174 -6.13 -2.83 -0.77
CA ILE A 174 -6.86 -2.08 -1.79
C ILE A 174 -8.08 -2.91 -2.19
N SER A 175 -9.26 -2.33 -2.04
CA SER A 175 -10.53 -2.94 -2.43
C SER A 175 -11.31 -2.04 -3.37
N GLU A 176 -11.88 -2.61 -4.43
CA GLU A 176 -12.74 -1.93 -5.40
C GLU A 176 -14.21 -2.18 -5.05
N LEU A 177 -14.91 -1.12 -4.62
CA LEU A 177 -16.29 -1.14 -4.17
C LEU A 177 -17.19 -0.44 -5.20
N PRO A 178 -18.41 -0.93 -5.46
CA PRO A 178 -19.41 -0.15 -6.19
C PRO A 178 -19.85 1.06 -5.35
N TYR A 179 -20.06 2.21 -5.97
CA TYR A 179 -20.53 3.41 -5.27
C TYR A 179 -21.32 4.33 -6.20
N LYS A 180 -22.64 4.42 -5.97
CA LYS A 180 -23.57 5.34 -6.69
C LYS A 180 -23.41 5.32 -8.23
N GLY A 181 -23.23 4.14 -8.82
CA GLY A 181 -23.04 3.95 -10.27
C GLY A 181 -21.58 4.06 -10.77
N TYR A 182 -20.66 4.41 -9.88
CA TYR A 182 -19.21 4.47 -10.12
C TYR A 182 -18.48 3.38 -9.32
N SER A 183 -17.15 3.39 -9.42
CA SER A 183 -16.27 2.56 -8.58
C SER A 183 -15.55 3.44 -7.56
N LYS A 184 -15.38 2.92 -6.35
CA LYS A 184 -14.62 3.51 -5.27
C LYS A 184 -13.44 2.59 -4.95
N LEU A 185 -12.23 3.13 -4.85
CA LEU A 185 -11.10 2.40 -4.29
C LEU A 185 -10.98 2.73 -2.80
N PHE A 186 -11.09 1.71 -1.96
CA PHE A 186 -10.80 1.81 -0.54
C PHE A 186 -9.36 1.36 -0.29
N LEU A 187 -8.57 2.21 0.35
CA LEU A 187 -7.18 1.95 0.70
C LEU A 187 -6.99 1.99 2.20
N TRP A 188 -6.31 0.98 2.72
CA TRP A 188 -5.79 0.95 4.08
C TRP A 188 -4.31 0.60 4.07
N ALA A 189 -3.48 1.61 4.31
CA ALA A 189 -2.04 1.45 4.37
C ALA A 189 -1.59 1.37 5.82
N THR A 190 -0.65 0.48 6.11
CA THR A 190 -0.06 0.34 7.45
C THR A 190 1.42 0.08 7.32
N HIS A 191 2.24 0.93 7.94
CA HIS A 191 3.65 0.64 8.17
C HIS A 191 3.76 -0.22 9.43
N CYS A 192 4.29 -1.43 9.28
CA CYS A 192 4.31 -2.42 10.35
C CYS A 192 5.64 -3.15 10.40
N GLY A 193 6.18 -3.24 11.61
CA GLY A 193 7.33 -4.05 11.95
C GLY A 193 6.87 -5.34 12.62
N TYR A 194 7.79 -6.29 12.79
CA TYR A 194 7.44 -7.61 13.33
C TYR A 194 6.68 -7.55 14.69
N GLU A 195 6.94 -6.56 15.55
CA GLU A 195 6.34 -6.49 16.90
C GLU A 195 5.34 -5.33 17.08
N LYS A 196 5.16 -4.45 16.09
CA LYS A 196 4.29 -3.29 16.24
C LYS A 196 3.83 -2.66 14.92
N ASN A 197 2.65 -2.06 14.97
CA ASN A 197 2.18 -1.12 13.94
C ASN A 197 2.73 0.27 14.29
N TYR A 198 3.27 0.97 13.30
CA TYR A 198 3.83 2.31 13.50
C TYR A 198 2.80 3.40 13.19
N CYS A 199 2.09 3.25 12.08
CA CYS A 199 1.12 4.22 11.58
C CYS A 199 0.22 3.53 10.56
N ALA A 200 -1.08 3.80 10.62
CA ALA A 200 -2.06 3.39 9.62
C ALA A 200 -2.73 4.62 9.02
N ILE A 201 -2.98 4.59 7.71
CA ILE A 201 -3.64 5.66 6.96
C ILE A 201 -4.69 5.02 6.06
N LYS A 202 -5.92 5.54 6.14
CA LYS A 202 -7.03 5.17 5.27
C LYS A 202 -7.24 6.26 4.22
N ARG A 203 -7.60 5.87 3.00
CA ARG A 203 -8.10 6.80 1.98
C ARG A 203 -9.12 6.10 1.09
N GLU A 204 -10.12 6.86 0.66
CA GLU A 204 -11.10 6.40 -0.34
C GLU A 204 -11.03 7.31 -1.56
N LEU A 205 -10.99 6.71 -2.75
CA LEU A 205 -10.87 7.42 -4.02
C LEU A 205 -12.09 7.12 -4.88
N LEU A 206 -12.74 8.17 -5.40
CA LEU A 206 -13.78 8.04 -6.41
C LEU A 206 -13.15 7.88 -7.79
N ILE A 207 -13.55 6.84 -8.52
CA ILE A 207 -13.13 6.60 -9.91
C ILE A 207 -14.20 7.14 -10.85
N HIS A 208 -14.11 8.42 -11.18
CA HIS A 208 -15.00 9.08 -12.11
C HIS A 208 -14.44 9.01 -13.55
N PRO A 209 -15.25 8.69 -14.58
CA PRO A 209 -14.77 8.50 -15.96
C PRO A 209 -14.15 9.75 -16.57
N ASP A 210 -14.65 10.94 -16.21
CA ASP A 210 -14.13 12.22 -16.72
C ASP A 210 -12.87 12.71 -15.99
N TRP A 211 -12.38 11.97 -15.00
CA TRP A 211 -11.22 12.36 -14.21
C TRP A 211 -9.94 11.75 -14.74
N LYS A 212 -8.85 12.49 -14.57
CA LYS A 212 -7.51 11.88 -14.57
C LYS A 212 -7.25 11.23 -13.22
N ILE A 213 -6.31 10.30 -13.17
CA ILE A 213 -5.91 9.63 -11.93
C ILE A 213 -5.44 10.63 -10.87
N ASP A 214 -4.74 11.69 -11.28
CA ASP A 214 -4.35 12.76 -10.37
C ASP A 214 -5.54 13.43 -9.65
N ASN A 215 -6.70 13.55 -10.31
CA ASN A 215 -7.93 14.05 -9.69
C ASN A 215 -8.57 12.98 -8.80
N ALA A 216 -8.53 11.70 -9.19
CA ALA A 216 -9.05 10.61 -8.36
C ALA A 216 -8.28 10.47 -7.03
N ILE A 217 -6.95 10.67 -7.02
CA ILE A 217 -6.18 10.69 -5.76
C ILE A 217 -6.62 11.86 -4.86
N ARG A 218 -7.13 12.93 -5.48
CA ARG A 218 -7.58 14.16 -4.84
C ARG A 218 -9.07 14.16 -4.50
N THR A 219 -9.73 13.00 -4.46
CA THR A 219 -11.13 12.92 -4.04
C THR A 219 -11.34 13.63 -2.70
N ASP A 220 -12.07 14.73 -2.74
CA ASP A 220 -12.56 15.47 -1.60
C ASP A 220 -14.02 15.03 -1.41
N TRP A 221 -14.27 14.27 -0.35
CA TRP A 221 -15.59 13.68 -0.11
C TRP A 221 -16.58 14.72 0.39
N ASP A 222 -16.12 15.73 1.12
CA ASP A 222 -16.97 16.81 1.62
C ASP A 222 -17.50 17.64 0.44
N GLN A 223 -16.64 18.03 -0.51
CA GLN A 223 -17.07 18.69 -1.74
C GLN A 223 -18.01 17.83 -2.59
N ILE A 224 -17.79 16.51 -2.63
CA ILE A 224 -18.69 15.60 -3.35
C ILE A 224 -20.05 15.55 -2.67
N TYR A 225 -20.12 15.52 -1.33
CA TYR A 225 -21.38 15.50 -0.60
C TYR A 225 -22.10 16.84 -0.66
N ASP A 226 -21.38 17.95 -0.65
CA ASP A 226 -21.98 19.27 -0.90
C ASP A 226 -22.60 19.36 -2.30
N ALA A 227 -21.92 18.80 -3.31
CA ALA A 227 -22.42 18.77 -4.69
C ALA A 227 -23.56 17.75 -4.90
N TYR A 228 -23.53 16.63 -4.15
CA TYR A 228 -24.49 15.54 -4.23
C TYR A 228 -24.94 15.09 -2.83
N PRO A 229 -25.83 15.83 -2.15
CA PRO A 229 -26.21 15.54 -0.76
C PRO A 229 -26.80 14.14 -0.54
N ASP A 230 -27.50 13.58 -1.53
CA ASP A 230 -28.05 12.21 -1.48
C ASP A 230 -26.97 11.10 -1.51
N TRP A 231 -25.71 11.47 -1.67
CA TRP A 231 -24.57 10.56 -1.64
C TRP A 231 -23.92 10.46 -0.27
N ALA A 232 -24.20 11.39 0.64
CA ALA A 232 -23.68 11.34 2.00
C ALA A 232 -24.20 10.06 2.71
N ASP A 233 -23.30 9.11 2.99
CA ASP A 233 -23.61 8.01 3.90
C ASP A 233 -23.41 8.51 5.35
N GLN A 234 -24.31 8.13 6.26
CA GLN A 234 -24.29 8.58 7.66
C GLN A 234 -23.02 8.14 8.43
N ASP A 235 -22.26 7.18 7.89
CA ASP A 235 -21.08 6.58 8.52
C ASP A 235 -19.74 7.09 7.96
N HIS A 236 -19.72 8.21 7.23
CA HIS A 236 -18.48 8.88 6.81
C HIS A 236 -17.75 9.58 7.98
N LEU A 237 -17.49 8.85 9.07
CA LEU A 237 -16.43 9.21 10.00
C LEU A 237 -15.09 8.96 9.30
N SER A 238 -14.54 10.02 8.71
CA SER A 238 -13.21 10.00 8.15
C SER A 238 -12.19 9.75 9.28
N LEU A 239 -11.23 8.87 9.04
CA LEU A 239 -10.12 8.59 9.95
C LEU A 239 -9.40 9.88 10.40
N SER A 240 -9.39 10.89 9.52
CA SER A 240 -8.85 12.22 9.76
C SER A 240 -9.54 12.90 10.93
N GLN A 241 -10.87 12.85 11.02
CA GLN A 241 -11.63 13.46 12.12
C GLN A 241 -11.42 12.76 13.48
N LEU A 242 -11.15 11.45 13.51
CA LEU A 242 -11.00 10.67 14.75
C LEU A 242 -9.54 10.52 15.24
N LEU A 243 -8.56 10.50 14.35
CA LEU A 243 -7.14 10.31 14.70
C LEU A 243 -6.34 11.62 14.77
N THR A 244 -6.81 12.70 14.15
CA THR A 244 -6.15 14.01 14.13
C THR A 244 -7.19 15.13 14.13
N PRO A 245 -7.56 15.70 15.28
CA PRO A 245 -8.62 16.73 15.40
C PRO A 245 -8.33 18.05 14.66
N ASP A 246 -7.22 18.16 13.92
CA ASP A 246 -6.82 19.40 13.27
C ASP A 246 -7.37 19.47 11.84
N ASP A 247 -8.13 20.52 11.55
CA ASP A 247 -8.70 20.94 10.25
C ASP A 247 -7.67 21.09 9.08
N ASP A 248 -6.42 20.69 9.28
CA ASP A 248 -5.29 20.92 8.39
C ASP A 248 -4.89 19.65 7.60
N ASP A 249 -5.55 18.50 7.83
CA ASP A 249 -5.18 17.19 7.26
C ASP A 249 -5.44 17.07 5.75
N GLU A 250 -6.58 17.55 5.24
CA GLU A 250 -6.84 17.55 3.79
C GLU A 250 -5.82 18.44 3.05
N SER A 251 -5.59 19.65 3.54
CA SER A 251 -4.57 20.56 3.03
C SER A 251 -3.18 19.88 3.00
N ARG A 252 -2.78 19.24 4.10
CA ARG A 252 -1.51 18.48 4.20
C ARG A 252 -1.43 17.33 3.20
N PHE A 253 -2.50 16.57 3.02
CA PHE A 253 -2.59 15.55 1.99
C PHE A 253 -2.36 16.13 0.59
N PHE A 254 -3.04 17.24 0.26
CA PHE A 254 -2.94 17.90 -1.04
C PHE A 254 -1.54 18.48 -1.31
N HIS A 255 -0.80 18.86 -0.26
CA HIS A 255 0.54 19.41 -0.36
C HIS A 255 1.65 18.34 -0.37
N GLN A 256 1.60 17.34 0.50
CA GLN A 256 2.72 16.40 0.74
C GLN A 256 2.36 14.92 0.55
N GLY A 257 1.12 14.52 0.83
CA GLY A 257 0.70 13.11 0.81
C GLY A 257 0.58 12.46 -0.57
N ARG A 258 0.58 13.25 -1.64
CA ARG A 258 0.38 12.78 -3.03
C ARG A 258 1.45 11.80 -3.51
N ALA A 259 2.67 11.88 -2.98
CA ALA A 259 3.77 11.04 -3.42
C ALA A 259 3.51 9.54 -3.13
N PHE A 260 2.97 9.23 -1.95
CA PHE A 260 2.67 7.85 -1.57
C PHE A 260 1.56 7.26 -2.44
N TYR A 261 0.43 7.96 -2.56
CA TYR A 261 -0.68 7.49 -3.39
C TYR A 261 -0.32 7.44 -4.86
N ARG A 262 0.63 8.27 -5.34
CA ARG A 262 1.19 8.10 -6.68
C ARG A 262 1.90 6.76 -6.85
N ILE A 263 2.73 6.35 -5.89
CA ILE A 263 3.38 5.04 -5.92
C ILE A 263 2.32 3.95 -5.97
N VAL A 264 1.31 4.01 -5.10
CA VAL A 264 0.26 2.99 -5.04
C VAL A 264 -0.57 2.94 -6.33
N MET A 265 -0.98 4.08 -6.88
CA MET A 265 -1.77 4.12 -8.12
C MET A 265 -0.95 3.70 -9.34
N ASN A 266 0.31 4.12 -9.46
CA ASN A 266 1.18 3.63 -10.52
C ASN A 266 1.47 2.13 -10.39
N ALA A 267 1.49 1.58 -9.17
CA ALA A 267 1.56 0.14 -8.95
C ALA A 267 0.31 -0.58 -9.48
N VAL A 268 -0.90 -0.03 -9.25
CA VAL A 268 -2.14 -0.56 -9.86
C VAL A 268 -2.04 -0.56 -11.39
N LEU A 269 -1.64 0.57 -11.98
CA LEU A 269 -1.51 0.69 -13.43
C LEU A 269 -0.43 -0.23 -14.00
N TYR A 270 0.67 -0.45 -13.27
CA TYR A 270 1.71 -1.38 -13.66
C TYR A 270 1.17 -2.80 -13.75
N LEU A 271 0.47 -3.28 -12.72
CA LEU A 271 -0.17 -4.60 -12.76
C LEU A 271 -1.21 -4.73 -13.88
N ALA A 272 -1.90 -3.65 -14.22
CA ALA A 272 -2.88 -3.61 -15.31
C ALA A 272 -2.27 -3.31 -16.70
N SER A 273 -0.95 -3.11 -16.77
CA SER A 273 -0.26 -2.78 -18.03
C SER A 273 -0.16 -3.99 -18.95
N ASN A 274 0.27 -3.74 -20.19
CA ASN A 274 0.31 -4.79 -21.22
C ASN A 274 1.26 -5.95 -20.92
N ASP A 275 2.39 -5.70 -20.26
CA ASP A 275 3.44 -6.70 -20.03
C ASP A 275 4.19 -6.43 -18.71
N PRO A 276 3.52 -6.59 -17.56
CA PRO A 276 4.16 -6.36 -16.27
C PRO A 276 5.08 -7.52 -15.91
N ASP A 277 6.29 -7.19 -15.43
CA ASP A 277 7.18 -8.19 -14.81
C ASP A 277 6.59 -8.66 -13.47
N ILE A 278 5.98 -9.85 -13.47
CA ILE A 278 5.33 -10.47 -12.32
C ILE A 278 5.81 -11.92 -12.23
N GLN A 279 6.35 -12.30 -11.07
CA GLN A 279 6.84 -13.65 -10.80
C GLN A 279 6.13 -14.23 -9.58
N ALA A 280 5.53 -15.40 -9.71
CA ALA A 280 4.95 -16.10 -8.57
C ALA A 280 6.06 -16.55 -7.60
N SER A 281 5.81 -16.40 -6.31
CA SER A 281 6.74 -16.82 -5.27
C SER A 281 6.00 -17.37 -4.05
N PHE A 282 6.59 -18.40 -3.46
CA PHE A 282 6.01 -19.14 -2.34
C PHE A 282 6.80 -18.84 -1.08
N SER A 283 6.08 -18.61 0.03
CA SER A 283 6.72 -18.39 1.30
C SER A 283 7.31 -19.69 1.85
N PRO A 284 8.59 -19.70 2.28
CA PRO A 284 9.20 -20.84 2.95
C PRO A 284 8.80 -20.94 4.44
N GLN A 285 8.03 -19.97 4.98
CA GLN A 285 7.81 -19.82 6.42
C GLN A 285 7.21 -21.09 7.06
N LYS A 286 6.21 -21.71 6.41
CA LYS A 286 5.58 -22.94 6.92
C LYS A 286 6.56 -24.10 7.03
N GLU A 287 7.44 -24.25 6.04
CA GLU A 287 8.46 -25.29 6.04
C GLU A 287 9.53 -25.03 7.09
N LEU A 288 9.99 -23.79 7.20
CA LEU A 288 10.92 -23.38 8.24
C LEU A 288 10.35 -23.59 9.66
N MET A 289 9.05 -23.34 9.86
CA MET A 289 8.38 -23.63 11.14
C MET A 289 8.26 -25.12 11.45
N LYS A 290 8.09 -25.99 10.45
CA LYS A 290 8.16 -27.45 10.66
C LYS A 290 9.55 -27.86 11.14
N GLN A 291 10.59 -27.43 10.41
CA GLN A 291 12.00 -27.69 10.75
C GLN A 291 12.44 -27.04 12.08
N PHE A 292 11.67 -26.08 12.60
CA PHE A 292 11.92 -25.46 13.89
C PHE A 292 11.52 -26.39 15.06
N LYS A 293 10.44 -27.17 14.92
CA LYS A 293 9.94 -28.06 15.99
C LYS A 293 10.96 -29.13 16.42
N ASP A 294 11.89 -29.48 15.53
CA ASP A 294 12.91 -30.51 15.78
C ASP A 294 14.17 -29.98 16.49
N VAL A 295 14.28 -28.66 16.71
CA VAL A 295 15.46 -28.06 17.35
C VAL A 295 15.39 -28.28 18.86
N LYS A 296 16.34 -29.02 19.45
CA LYS A 296 16.32 -29.33 20.90
C LYS A 296 16.84 -28.21 21.82
N SER A 297 17.66 -27.29 21.32
CA SER A 297 18.28 -26.23 22.13
C SER A 297 17.41 -24.99 22.21
N THR A 298 17.03 -24.57 23.42
CA THR A 298 16.20 -23.38 23.71
C THR A 298 16.78 -22.08 23.16
N ALA A 299 18.09 -21.88 23.26
CA ALA A 299 18.75 -20.69 22.71
C ALA A 299 18.71 -20.67 21.17
N LYS A 300 18.98 -21.81 20.53
CA LYS A 300 18.87 -21.93 19.06
C LYS A 300 17.42 -21.81 18.60
N GLN A 301 16.47 -22.32 19.39
CA GLN A 301 15.05 -22.15 19.15
C GLN A 301 14.69 -20.65 19.13
N LYS A 302 14.98 -19.90 20.19
CA LYS A 302 14.62 -18.46 20.26
C LYS A 302 15.17 -17.68 19.05
N LYS A 303 16.43 -17.94 18.66
CA LYS A 303 17.05 -17.29 17.49
C LYS A 303 16.38 -17.69 16.17
N LYS A 304 16.13 -18.99 15.94
CA LYS A 304 15.50 -19.49 14.71
C LYS A 304 14.06 -19.02 14.60
N LEU A 305 13.31 -19.03 15.70
CA LEU A 305 11.93 -18.52 15.76
C LEU A 305 11.88 -17.03 15.40
N SER A 306 12.78 -16.22 15.97
CA SER A 306 12.89 -14.80 15.65
C SER A 306 13.22 -14.55 14.17
N ALA A 307 14.05 -15.39 13.54
CA ALA A 307 14.34 -15.29 12.12
C ALA A 307 13.13 -15.64 11.25
N ILE A 308 12.41 -16.73 11.58
CA ILE A 308 11.23 -17.16 10.81
C ILE A 308 10.09 -16.14 10.90
N LYS A 309 9.94 -15.51 12.07
CA LYS A 309 9.00 -14.43 12.33
C LYS A 309 9.21 -13.19 11.45
N ARG A 310 10.41 -13.01 10.88
CA ARG A 310 10.73 -11.94 9.93
C ARG A 310 10.48 -12.33 8.46
N ILE A 311 9.78 -13.43 8.23
CA ILE A 311 9.40 -13.90 6.91
C ILE A 311 7.88 -13.93 6.88
N SER A 312 7.25 -13.39 5.84
CA SER A 312 5.79 -13.47 5.68
C SER A 312 5.32 -14.91 5.54
N GLY A 313 4.14 -15.25 6.08
CA GLY A 313 3.49 -16.54 5.86
C GLY A 313 2.74 -16.62 4.53
N LEU A 314 2.60 -15.50 3.83
CA LEU A 314 1.83 -15.37 2.60
C LEU A 314 2.66 -15.76 1.38
N ASN A 315 2.03 -16.51 0.47
CA ASN A 315 2.49 -16.57 -0.90
C ASN A 315 2.12 -15.26 -1.61
N GLY A 316 2.80 -14.96 -2.70
CA GLY A 316 2.49 -13.74 -3.45
C GLY A 316 3.19 -13.70 -4.80
N SER A 317 3.09 -12.53 -5.42
CA SER A 317 3.79 -12.24 -6.66
C SER A 317 4.84 -11.17 -6.41
N LEU A 318 6.08 -11.42 -6.80
CA LEU A 318 7.14 -10.42 -6.85
C LEU A 318 6.97 -9.61 -8.15
N VAL A 319 6.90 -8.29 -8.01
CA VAL A 319 6.61 -7.36 -9.10
C VAL A 319 7.84 -6.51 -9.38
N GLY A 320 8.33 -6.53 -10.62
CA GLY A 320 9.53 -5.81 -11.04
C GLY A 320 10.84 -6.43 -10.57
N ALA A 321 10.90 -7.76 -10.39
CA ALA A 321 12.11 -8.47 -9.97
C ALA A 321 13.30 -8.28 -10.95
N ASN A 322 13.01 -8.15 -12.24
CA ASN A 322 13.97 -7.99 -13.32
C ASN A 322 14.32 -6.51 -13.58
N MET A 323 13.78 -5.58 -12.79
CA MET A 323 14.08 -4.16 -12.93
C MET A 323 15.45 -3.84 -12.36
N GLU A 324 16.35 -3.32 -13.19
CA GLU A 324 17.67 -2.85 -12.76
C GLU A 324 17.60 -1.53 -12.00
N PRO A 325 18.56 -1.19 -11.12
CA PRO A 325 18.60 0.13 -10.47
C PRO A 325 18.74 1.28 -11.49
N ILE A 326 18.14 2.43 -11.20
CA ILE A 326 18.33 3.63 -12.03
C ILE A 326 19.78 4.12 -11.87
N ARG A 327 20.62 3.90 -12.90
CA ARG A 327 22.03 4.33 -12.85
C ARG A 327 22.15 5.82 -13.12
N ILE A 328 22.41 6.60 -12.07
CA ILE A 328 22.76 8.02 -12.19
C ILE A 328 24.23 8.14 -12.56
N ILE A 329 24.55 8.35 -13.84
CA ILE A 329 25.90 8.74 -14.26
C ILE A 329 26.06 10.23 -13.95
N LYS A 330 26.63 10.56 -12.78
CA LYS A 330 27.01 11.94 -12.47
C LYS A 330 28.14 12.34 -13.44
N GLY A 331 27.83 13.23 -14.39
CA GLY A 331 28.85 13.86 -15.23
C GLY A 331 29.86 14.61 -14.35
N LYS A 332 31.15 14.50 -14.67
CA LYS A 332 32.19 15.35 -14.06
C LYS A 332 31.80 16.81 -14.32
N ASN A 333 31.81 17.63 -13.26
CA ASN A 333 31.62 19.07 -13.36
C ASN A 333 32.55 19.65 -14.44
N TRP A 334 31.98 20.12 -15.55
CA TRP A 334 32.74 20.87 -16.55
C TRP A 334 32.87 22.30 -16.05
N THR A 335 34.05 22.64 -15.54
CA THR A 335 34.49 24.02 -15.34
C THR A 335 35.14 24.49 -16.64
N GLY A 336 34.37 25.07 -17.55
CA GLY A 336 34.87 25.50 -18.85
C GLY A 336 34.12 26.72 -19.38
N SER A 337 34.86 27.80 -19.57
CA SER A 337 34.44 29.12 -20.01
C SER A 337 33.77 29.16 -21.38
N SER A 338 32.71 29.96 -21.45
CA SER A 338 32.19 30.77 -22.56
C SER A 338 32.81 30.57 -23.96
N SER A 339 31.99 30.10 -24.91
CA SER A 339 31.93 30.67 -26.26
C SER A 339 30.49 30.64 -26.76
N LYS A 340 30.04 31.79 -27.30
CA LYS A 340 28.74 31.96 -27.95
C LYS A 340 28.83 31.32 -29.32
N ASP A 341 28.46 30.06 -29.45
CA ASP A 341 27.77 29.48 -30.60
C ASP A 341 27.57 27.98 -30.35
N GLN A 342 26.33 27.52 -30.52
CA GLN A 342 25.81 26.18 -30.20
C GLN A 342 25.51 25.95 -28.70
N MET A 343 24.23 26.09 -28.32
CA MET A 343 23.70 25.46 -27.11
C MET A 343 23.70 23.94 -27.29
N THR A 344 24.85 23.31 -27.12
CA THR A 344 24.91 21.87 -26.88
C THR A 344 24.40 21.63 -25.46
N LEU A 345 23.26 20.92 -25.33
CA LEU A 345 22.74 20.46 -24.04
C LEU A 345 23.78 19.54 -23.40
N SER A 346 24.68 20.07 -22.59
CA SER A 346 25.77 19.33 -21.93
C SER A 346 25.30 18.57 -20.67
N LEU A 347 24.00 18.62 -20.36
CA LEU A 347 23.40 18.00 -19.19
C LEU A 347 22.35 16.96 -19.60
N ARG A 348 22.52 15.73 -19.11
CA ARG A 348 21.45 14.75 -19.10
C ARG A 348 20.45 15.13 -18.02
N PHE A 349 19.16 15.09 -18.35
CA PHE A 349 18.09 15.26 -17.38
C PHE A 349 17.21 14.01 -17.35
N LEU A 350 16.66 13.73 -16.17
CA LEU A 350 15.74 12.61 -15.97
C LEU A 350 14.37 12.97 -16.54
N VAL A 351 13.95 12.26 -17.56
CA VAL A 351 12.58 12.27 -18.05
C VAL A 351 11.76 11.34 -17.17
N ARG A 352 10.66 11.85 -16.63
CA ARG A 352 9.72 11.09 -15.81
C ARG A 352 9.08 9.97 -16.61
N GLY A 353 8.73 8.89 -15.91
CA GLY A 353 7.92 7.84 -16.50
C GLY A 353 6.52 8.37 -16.81
N HIS A 354 5.84 7.77 -17.78
CA HIS A 354 4.47 8.13 -18.14
C HIS A 354 3.72 6.93 -18.72
N TRP A 355 2.40 7.06 -18.78
CA TRP A 355 1.53 6.02 -19.30
C TRP A 355 1.10 6.35 -20.72
N ARG A 356 1.38 5.44 -21.66
CA ARG A 356 0.93 5.58 -23.03
C ARG A 356 -0.31 4.72 -23.27
N ASN A 357 -1.42 5.38 -23.59
CA ASN A 357 -2.63 4.70 -24.05
C ASN A 357 -2.55 4.45 -25.57
N GLN A 358 -2.19 3.23 -25.96
CA GLN A 358 -2.02 2.87 -27.36
C GLN A 358 -3.29 2.23 -27.93
N ARG A 359 -3.78 2.76 -29.05
CA ARG A 359 -4.89 2.15 -29.80
C ARG A 359 -4.39 0.89 -30.50
N TYR A 360 -5.18 -0.18 -30.47
CA TYR A 360 -4.87 -1.43 -31.17
C TYR A 360 -6.15 -2.17 -31.59
N GLY A 361 -5.98 -3.32 -32.24
CA GLY A 361 -7.07 -4.19 -32.67
C GLY A 361 -7.85 -3.66 -33.88
N LYS A 362 -8.91 -4.38 -34.26
CA LYS A 362 -9.74 -4.04 -35.44
C LYS A 362 -10.30 -2.62 -35.31
N ASN A 363 -10.08 -1.80 -36.33
CA ASN A 363 -10.51 -0.41 -36.41
C ASN A 363 -10.01 0.47 -35.24
N ASN A 364 -8.90 0.11 -34.59
CA ASN A 364 -8.35 0.87 -33.47
C ASN A 364 -9.37 1.10 -32.34
N LYS A 365 -10.27 0.13 -32.09
CA LYS A 365 -11.29 0.23 -31.04
C LYS A 365 -10.77 -0.20 -29.66
N LEU A 366 -9.73 -1.01 -29.60
CA LEU A 366 -9.15 -1.46 -28.34
C LEU A 366 -8.08 -0.47 -27.86
N ARG A 367 -7.84 -0.47 -26.55
CA ARG A 367 -6.88 0.39 -25.86
C ARG A 367 -6.01 -0.47 -24.96
N ARG A 368 -4.70 -0.30 -25.02
CA ARG A 368 -3.75 -0.94 -24.10
C ARG A 368 -2.92 0.12 -23.41
N LEU A 369 -2.73 -0.05 -22.11
CA LEU A 369 -1.88 0.82 -21.31
C LEU A 369 -0.44 0.28 -21.36
N THR A 370 0.50 1.12 -21.76
CA THR A 370 1.93 0.78 -21.81
C THR A 370 2.70 1.68 -20.86
N PHE A 371 3.48 1.07 -19.97
CA PHE A 371 4.39 1.81 -19.10
C PHE A 371 5.60 2.26 -19.90
N ILE A 372 5.89 3.56 -19.88
CA ILE A 372 7.13 4.10 -20.41
C ILE A 372 8.00 4.46 -19.21
N GLU A 373 9.07 3.69 -19.02
CA GLU A 373 9.98 3.87 -17.90
C GLU A 373 10.66 5.26 -17.91
N PRO A 374 10.97 5.81 -16.74
CA PRO A 374 11.84 6.98 -16.65
C PRO A 374 13.19 6.73 -17.32
N TYR A 375 13.70 7.70 -18.06
CA TYR A 375 14.97 7.58 -18.77
C TYR A 375 15.73 8.91 -18.79
N TYR A 376 17.03 8.85 -18.98
CA TYR A 376 17.84 10.05 -19.17
C TYR A 376 17.80 10.51 -20.63
N LYS A 377 17.48 11.79 -20.84
CA LYS A 377 17.55 12.44 -22.15
C LYS A 377 18.68 13.45 -22.18
N GLY A 378 19.36 13.55 -23.31
CA GLY A 378 20.56 14.38 -23.50
C GLY A 378 21.72 13.54 -24.05
N PRO A 379 22.77 14.19 -24.56
CA PRO A 379 23.88 13.49 -25.19
C PRO A 379 24.60 12.56 -24.22
N ASP A 380 25.01 11.39 -24.71
CA ASP A 380 25.94 10.55 -23.99
C ASP A 380 27.32 11.22 -24.00
N VAL A 381 28.02 11.27 -22.85
CA VAL A 381 29.39 11.78 -22.79
C VAL A 381 30.28 11.01 -23.78
N GLY A 382 29.98 9.74 -24.05
CA GLY A 382 30.64 8.94 -25.09
C GLY A 382 30.32 9.34 -26.54
N GLU A 383 29.14 9.91 -26.82
CA GLU A 383 28.74 10.37 -28.17
C GLU A 383 29.32 11.74 -28.53
N VAL A 384 29.56 12.61 -27.54
CA VAL A 384 30.12 13.95 -27.76
C VAL A 384 31.61 13.90 -28.10
N ILE A 385 32.33 12.90 -27.61
CA ILE A 385 33.79 12.75 -27.83
C ILE A 385 34.11 12.26 -29.26
N ASN A 386 33.14 11.66 -29.97
CA ASN A 386 33.40 10.87 -31.18
C ASN A 386 32.95 11.52 -32.50
N ARG A 387 32.81 12.85 -32.57
CA ARG A 387 32.66 13.55 -33.85
C ARG A 387 33.99 14.24 -34.22
N PRO A 388 34.94 13.55 -34.87
CA PRO A 388 36.02 14.26 -35.52
C PRO A 388 35.41 15.12 -36.63
N TYR A 389 35.54 16.43 -36.45
CA TYR A 389 35.13 17.42 -37.42
C TYR A 389 36.07 17.31 -38.63
N ILE A 390 35.62 16.67 -39.71
CA ILE A 390 36.33 16.74 -41.00
C ILE A 390 35.81 18.01 -41.68
N ALA A 391 36.56 19.10 -41.55
CA ALA A 391 36.36 20.27 -42.40
C ALA A 391 36.75 19.90 -43.85
N LYS A 392 35.89 20.26 -44.81
CA LYS A 392 36.21 20.28 -46.24
C LYS A 392 36.72 21.64 -46.64
#